data_AF-K2B344-F1
#
_entry.id   AF-K2B344-F1
#
_cell.length_a   1.000
_cell.length_b   1.000
_cell.length_c   1.000
_cell.angle_alpha   90.00
_cell.angle_beta   90.00
_cell.angle_gamma   90.00
#
_symmetry.space_group_name_H-M   'P 1'
#
loop_
_entity.id
_entity.type
_entity.pdbx_description
1 polymer ?
#
loop_
_entity_poly.entity_id
_entity_poly.type
_entity_poly.pdbx_seq_one_letter_code
_entity_poly.pdbx_strand_id
1 'polypeptide(L)'
;MIKNFVKKFENVELIGRGGQYKYNNMDHAVYSGLLAAKKMLGTSNLDPWAVNEDAEYLEEKRQEQKKNINVTVPLSHELAQS
;
A
#
# COMPACT_ATOMS: atom_id res chain seq x y z
N MET A 1 -19.15 5.24 -11.81
CA MET A 1 -20.36 4.48 -12.22
C MET A 1 -20.24 2.99 -11.94
N ILE A 2 -19.22 2.29 -12.47
CA ILE A 2 -19.11 0.81 -12.34
C ILE A 2 -19.05 0.30 -10.89
N LYS A 3 -18.29 0.97 -10.01
CA LYS A 3 -18.20 0.62 -8.58
C LYS A 3 -19.55 0.59 -7.89
N ASN A 4 -20.38 1.62 -8.11
CA ASN A 4 -21.69 1.73 -7.47
C ASN A 4 -22.71 0.74 -8.04
N PHE A 5 -22.55 0.34 -9.30
CA PHE A 5 -23.36 -0.72 -9.90
C PHE A 5 -23.02 -2.08 -9.28
N VAL A 6 -21.73 -2.41 -9.19
CA VAL A 6 -21.29 -3.72 -8.66
C VAL A 6 -21.57 -3.86 -7.16
N LYS A 7 -21.54 -2.77 -6.40
CA LYS A 7 -21.90 -2.76 -4.96
C LYS A 7 -23.32 -3.26 -4.65
N LYS A 8 -24.19 -3.41 -5.65
CA LYS A 8 -25.54 -3.99 -5.49
C LYS A 8 -25.53 -5.51 -5.34
N PHE A 9 -24.40 -6.16 -5.64
CA PHE A 9 -24.23 -7.60 -5.54
C PHE A 9 -23.35 -7.92 -4.31
N GLU A 10 -23.82 -8.81 -3.44
CA GLU A 10 -23.10 -9.16 -2.21
C GLU A 10 -21.92 -10.12 -2.45
N ASN A 11 -21.91 -10.79 -3.60
CA ASN A 11 -20.97 -11.85 -3.95
C ASN A 11 -20.03 -11.47 -5.12
N VAL A 12 -19.93 -10.18 -5.43
CA VAL A 12 -19.05 -9.68 -6.50
C VAL A 12 -18.14 -8.59 -5.93
N GLU A 13 -16.84 -8.73 -6.15
CA GLU A 13 -15.84 -7.74 -5.77
C GLU A 13 -14.95 -7.40 -6.97
N LEU A 14 -14.63 -6.12 -7.12
CA LEU A 14 -13.77 -5.64 -8.21
C LEU A 14 -12.33 -5.54 -7.71
N ILE A 15 -11.43 -6.24 -8.37
CA ILE A 15 -10.01 -6.35 -7.99
C ILE A 15 -9.09 -6.02 -9.16
N GLY A 16 -7.86 -5.65 -8.81
CA GLY A 16 -6.78 -5.38 -9.76
C GLY A 16 -7.05 -4.22 -10.70
N ARG A 17 -6.14 -4.06 -11.66
CA ARG A 17 -6.13 -2.95 -12.62
C ARG A 17 -7.41 -2.86 -13.45
N GLY A 18 -7.85 -3.99 -14.01
CA GLY A 18 -9.04 -4.05 -14.86
C GLY A 18 -10.35 -3.85 -14.09
N GLY A 19 -10.47 -4.39 -12.88
CA GLY A 19 -11.68 -4.29 -12.07
C GLY A 19 -11.84 -2.94 -11.38
N GLN A 20 -10.75 -2.40 -10.83
CA GLN A 20 -10.78 -1.15 -10.06
C GLN A 20 -10.52 0.09 -10.91
N TYR A 21 -10.01 -0.08 -12.13
CA TYR A 21 -9.59 1.00 -13.03
C TYR A 21 -8.61 1.98 -12.38
N LYS A 22 -7.71 1.43 -11.55
CA LYS A 22 -6.58 2.13 -10.97
C LYS A 22 -5.33 1.78 -11.78
N TYR A 23 -4.40 2.72 -11.89
CA TYR A 23 -3.03 2.38 -12.23
C TYR A 23 -2.41 1.88 -10.92
N ASN A 24 -2.10 0.59 -10.89
CA ASN A 24 -1.52 -0.13 -9.77
C ASN A 24 -0.45 -1.10 -10.29
N ASN A 25 0.68 -1.19 -9.58
CA ASN A 25 1.72 -2.18 -9.81
C ASN A 25 1.16 -3.60 -9.59
N MET A 26 1.89 -4.61 -10.09
CA MET A 26 1.41 -5.99 -10.11
C MET A 26 1.12 -6.54 -8.72
N ASP A 27 1.99 -6.22 -7.75
CA ASP A 27 1.87 -6.55 -6.34
C ASP A 27 0.59 -5.97 -5.72
N HIS A 28 0.23 -4.73 -6.04
CA HIS A 28 -1.04 -4.12 -5.61
C HIS A 28 -2.26 -4.79 -6.22
N ALA A 29 -2.17 -5.17 -7.50
CA ALA A 29 -3.25 -5.89 -8.15
C ALA A 29 -3.49 -7.24 -7.46
N VAL A 30 -2.43 -7.98 -7.15
CA VAL A 30 -2.51 -9.24 -6.39
C VAL A 30 -3.02 -9.01 -4.97
N TYR A 31 -2.52 -7.98 -4.28
CA TYR A 31 -2.92 -7.67 -2.91
C TYR A 31 -4.41 -7.31 -2.80
N SER A 32 -4.95 -6.57 -3.76
CA SER A 32 -6.38 -6.28 -3.83
C SER A 32 -7.23 -7.56 -3.94
N GLY A 33 -6.75 -8.57 -4.66
CA GLY A 33 -7.38 -9.89 -4.73
C GLY A 33 -7.37 -10.63 -3.40
N LEU A 34 -6.25 -10.56 -2.67
CA LEU A 34 -6.14 -11.17 -1.34
C LEU A 34 -7.11 -10.51 -0.35
N LEU A 35 -7.22 -9.18 -0.36
CA LEU A 35 -8.17 -8.46 0.48
C LEU A 35 -9.62 -8.84 0.16
N ALA A 36 -9.95 -8.97 -1.14
CA ALA A 36 -11.28 -9.41 -1.57
C ALA A 36 -11.61 -10.81 -1.05
N ALA A 37 -10.67 -11.76 -1.18
CA ALA A 37 -10.86 -13.12 -0.67
C ALA A 37 -11.07 -13.13 0.85
N LYS A 38 -10.24 -12.39 1.60
CA LYS A 38 -10.37 -12.29 3.07
C LYS A 38 -11.72 -11.70 3.48
N LYS A 39 -12.19 -10.70 2.74
CA LYS A 39 -13.50 -10.06 2.96
C LYS A 39 -14.65 -11.01 2.67
N MET A 40 -14.61 -11.76 1.57
CA MET A 40 -15.63 -12.77 1.24
C MET A 40 -15.67 -13.91 2.26
N LEU A 41 -14.53 -14.27 2.85
CA LEU A 41 -14.44 -15.27 3.92
C LEU A 41 -14.82 -14.72 5.31
N GLY A 42 -15.13 -13.43 5.46
CA GLY A 42 -15.43 -12.80 6.75
C GLY A 42 -14.22 -12.71 7.71
N THR A 43 -13.01 -12.95 7.23
CA THR A 43 -11.77 -12.92 8.02
C THR A 43 -11.18 -11.52 8.14
N SER A 44 -11.67 -10.57 7.36
CA SER A 44 -11.25 -9.18 7.36
C SER A 44 -12.35 -8.29 6.78
N ASN A 45 -12.44 -7.03 7.23
CA ASN A 45 -13.34 -6.03 6.66
C ASN A 45 -12.61 -4.97 5.82
N LEU A 46 -11.37 -5.24 5.44
CA LEU A 46 -10.55 -4.34 4.64
C LEU A 46 -11.13 -4.18 3.23
N ASP A 47 -11.18 -2.93 2.76
CA ASP A 47 -11.69 -2.60 1.42
C ASP A 47 -10.57 -2.79 0.38
N PRO A 48 -10.73 -3.69 -0.62
CA PRO A 48 -9.79 -3.83 -1.73
C PRO A 48 -9.55 -2.53 -2.50
N TRP A 49 -10.51 -1.59 -2.46
CA TRP A 49 -10.39 -0.28 -3.10
C TRP A 49 -9.52 0.71 -2.33
N ALA A 50 -9.12 0.40 -1.10
CA ALA A 50 -8.22 1.24 -0.32
C ALA A 50 -6.74 1.04 -0.70
N VAL A 51 -6.42 0.01 -1.49
CA VAL A 51 -5.08 -0.20 -2.05
C VAL A 51 -4.79 0.94 -3.03
N ASN A 52 -3.81 1.79 -2.70
CA ASN A 52 -3.37 2.94 -3.50
C ASN A 52 -1.85 2.93 -3.61
N GLU A 53 -1.34 3.12 -4.83
CA GLU A 53 0.10 3.34 -5.09
C GLU A 53 0.64 4.58 -4.37
N ASP A 54 -0.15 5.65 -4.27
CA ASP A 54 0.28 6.91 -3.67
C ASP A 54 0.68 6.77 -2.19
N ALA A 55 0.04 5.85 -1.46
CA ALA A 55 0.35 5.62 -0.05
C ALA A 55 1.73 4.95 0.10
N GLU A 56 2.06 4.01 -0.78
CA GLU A 56 3.34 3.33 -0.78
C GLU A 56 4.46 4.23 -1.31
N TYR A 57 4.24 5.02 -2.37
CA TYR A 57 5.22 6.00 -2.85
C TYR A 57 5.59 7.06 -1.79
N LEU A 58 4.60 7.54 -1.03
CA LEU A 58 4.83 8.44 0.10
C LEU A 58 5.54 7.75 1.27
N GLU A 59 5.29 6.45 1.47
CA GLU A 59 5.96 5.65 2.50
C GLU A 59 7.42 5.35 2.11
N GLU A 60 7.69 4.90 0.88
CA GLU A 60 9.02 4.71 0.32
C GLU A 60 9.85 5.99 0.40
N LYS A 61 9.31 7.15 -0.03
CA LYS A 61 9.98 8.44 0.13
C LYS A 61 10.28 8.79 1.59
N ARG A 62 9.40 8.42 2.52
CA ARG A 62 9.60 8.65 3.95
C ARG A 62 10.69 7.74 4.50
N GLN A 63 10.80 6.49 4.01
CA GLN A 63 11.88 5.58 4.38
C GLN A 63 13.23 6.02 3.79
N GLU A 64 13.27 6.50 2.55
CA GLU A 64 14.46 7.11 1.94
C GLU A 64 14.94 8.35 2.71
N GLN A 65 14.02 9.25 3.08
CA GLN A 65 14.36 10.42 3.91
C GLN A 65 14.93 10.00 5.28
N LYS A 66 14.34 9.02 5.95
CA LYS A 66 14.85 8.49 7.22
C LYS A 66 16.25 7.89 7.07
N LYS A 67 16.51 7.18 5.98
CA LYS A 67 17.84 6.61 5.69
C LYS A 67 18.88 7.70 5.50
N ASN A 68 18.56 8.77 4.76
CA ASN A 68 19.47 9.90 4.54
C ASN A 68 19.75 10.70 5.83
N ILE A 69 18.75 10.84 6.71
CA ILE A 69 18.93 11.50 8.01
C ILE A 69 19.90 10.70 8.90
N ASN A 70 19.78 9.36 8.92
CA ASN A 70 20.67 8.50 9.71
C ASN A 70 22.11 8.43 9.17
N VAL A 71 22.34 8.75 7.89
CA VAL A 71 23.69 8.81 7.29
C VAL A 71 24.37 10.17 7.51
N THR A 72 23.60 11.21 7.88
CA THR A 72 24.10 12.59 8.01
C THR A 72 24.43 12.99 9.46
N VAL A 73 24.26 12.11 10.45
CA VAL A 73 24.75 12.37 11.80
C VAL A 73 26.27 12.14 11.81
N PRO A 74 27.12 13.18 11.97
CA PRO A 74 28.56 12.97 11.97
C PRO A 74 28.95 12.23 13.25
N LEU A 75 29.73 11.17 13.09
CA LEU A 75 30.47 10.53 14.18
C LEU A 75 31.59 11.49 14.63
N SER A 76 31.22 12.56 15.33
CA SER A 76 32.16 13.56 15.84
C SER A 76 32.00 13.73 17.34
N HIS A 77 32.50 12.76 18.11
CA HIS A 77 33.22 13.02 19.36
C HIS A 77 33.77 11.71 19.93
N GLU A 78 34.97 11.32 19.53
CA GLU A 78 35.79 10.42 20.35
C GLU A 78 37.26 10.45 19.89
N LEU A 79 37.93 11.60 20.00
CA LEU A 79 39.39 11.68 20.08
C LEU A 79 39.77 12.90 20.93
N ALA A 80 39.66 12.73 22.25
CA ALA A 80 40.29 13.60 23.23
C ALA A 80 40.96 12.71 24.28
N GLN A 81 42.07 12.07 23.88
CA GLN A 81 43.06 11.48 24.79
C GLN A 81 44.36 11.23 24.01
N SER A 82 45.23 12.23 24.00
CA SER A 82 46.70 12.11 23.94
C SER A 82 47.31 13.44 24.35
#